data_AF-A0A7C0Y3C6-F1
#
_entry.id   AF-A0A7C0Y3C6-F1
#
_cell.length_a   1.000
_cell.length_b   1.000
_cell.length_c   1.000
_cell.angle_alpha   90.00
_cell.angle_beta   90.00
_cell.angle_gamma   90.00
#
_symmetry.space_group_name_H-M   'P 1'
#
loop_
_entity.id
_entity.type
_entity.pdbx_description
1 polymer ?
#
loop_
_entity_poly.entity_id
_entity_poly.type
_entity_poly.pdbx_seq_one_letter_code
_entity_poly.pdbx_strand_id
1 'polypeptide(L)'
;MRISPPRPVSCGIFLTYKCTSECKHCMYASSPKWRADWITESDLSRILSQLSGKIVPAPRGKRAVGINYGIHFTGGEPFLNFKLLLRAVETASSYGLPSIFVETNSFWCVDDSLAREKLKELKEAGLNGVLVSVNPFLIEYVPFERIDRAIKICREIFGENLMIYQETFYHQFRSLRLRGTLSFSRYLEIFGLPGLSYIELLPMGRTCYKLRDLFVKYPAKYF
;
A
#
# COMPACT_ATOMS: atom_id res chain seq x y z
N MET A 1 -0.89 -32.42 -22.19
CA MET A 1 -0.88 -32.26 -20.72
C MET A 1 -1.63 -30.97 -20.37
N ARG A 2 -2.79 -31.04 -19.68
CA ARG A 2 -3.49 -29.82 -19.22
C ARG A 2 -2.89 -29.40 -17.89
N ILE A 3 -2.06 -28.36 -17.90
CA ILE A 3 -1.56 -27.73 -16.67
C ILE A 3 -2.69 -26.88 -16.12
N SER A 4 -3.19 -27.21 -14.92
CA SER A 4 -4.14 -26.34 -14.21
C SER A 4 -3.32 -25.38 -13.34
N PRO A 5 -3.54 -24.06 -13.45
CA PRO A 5 -2.82 -23.11 -12.60
C PRO A 5 -3.19 -23.34 -11.12
N PRO A 6 -2.26 -23.10 -10.18
CA PRO A 6 -2.58 -23.14 -8.77
C PRO A 6 -3.68 -22.12 -8.45
N ARG A 7 -4.45 -22.39 -7.40
CA ARG A 7 -5.43 -21.42 -6.90
C ARG A 7 -4.71 -20.13 -6.49
N PRO A 8 -5.24 -18.95 -6.80
CA PRO A 8 -4.63 -17.70 -6.39
C PRO A 8 -4.62 -17.60 -4.86
N VAL A 9 -3.56 -17.02 -4.31
CA VAL A 9 -3.43 -16.72 -2.87
C VAL A 9 -3.46 -15.21 -2.59
N SER A 10 -3.29 -14.39 -3.62
CA SER A 10 -3.27 -12.93 -3.55
C SER A 10 -3.80 -12.32 -4.85
N CYS A 11 -4.47 -11.18 -4.74
CA CYS A 11 -4.90 -10.38 -5.89
C CYS A 11 -4.93 -8.89 -5.52
N GLY A 12 -4.14 -8.10 -6.26
CA GLY A 12 -4.15 -6.65 -6.15
C GLY A 12 -5.13 -6.02 -7.13
N ILE A 13 -6.01 -5.18 -6.62
CA ILE A 13 -7.01 -4.48 -7.41
C ILE A 13 -6.76 -2.98 -7.29
N PHE A 14 -6.31 -2.41 -8.40
CA PHE A 14 -6.07 -0.98 -8.53
C PHE A 14 -7.40 -0.25 -8.67
N LEU A 15 -7.71 0.65 -7.73
CA LEU A 15 -8.89 1.51 -7.88
C LEU A 15 -8.62 2.67 -8.84
N THR A 16 -7.36 3.10 -8.97
CA THR A 16 -6.89 4.16 -9.89
C THR A 16 -5.35 4.19 -9.91
N TYR A 17 -4.74 4.89 -10.87
CA TYR A 17 -3.33 5.30 -10.82
C TYR A 17 -3.12 6.72 -10.22
N LYS A 18 -4.21 7.45 -9.92
CA LYS A 18 -4.15 8.74 -9.23
C LYS A 18 -3.62 8.57 -7.81
N CYS A 19 -2.57 9.31 -7.45
CA CYS A 19 -2.01 9.33 -6.10
C CYS A 19 -1.83 10.77 -5.62
N THR A 20 -1.74 10.99 -4.31
CA THR A 20 -1.28 12.27 -3.76
C THR A 20 0.24 12.46 -3.85
N SER A 21 0.98 11.38 -4.12
CA SER A 21 2.45 11.34 -4.11
C SER A 21 3.04 10.95 -5.47
N GLU A 22 4.27 11.39 -5.76
CA GLU A 22 5.03 11.02 -6.96
C GLU A 22 6.36 10.34 -6.58
N CYS A 23 6.29 9.33 -5.69
CA CYS A 23 7.47 8.71 -5.07
C CYS A 23 8.47 8.16 -6.12
N LYS A 24 9.78 8.40 -5.90
CA LYS A 24 10.86 8.02 -6.83
C LYS A 24 10.99 6.51 -7.08
N HIS A 25 10.57 5.69 -6.12
CA HIS A 25 10.58 4.22 -6.22
C HIS A 25 9.28 3.57 -6.74
N CYS A 26 8.26 4.37 -7.09
CA CYS A 26 6.93 3.81 -7.39
C CYS A 26 6.97 2.93 -8.65
N MET A 27 6.73 1.63 -8.46
CA MET A 27 6.68 0.62 -9.51
C MET A 27 5.60 0.92 -10.57
N TYR A 28 4.47 1.49 -10.15
CA TYR A 28 3.32 1.75 -11.01
C TYR A 28 3.30 3.15 -11.62
N ALA A 29 4.33 3.96 -11.33
CA ALA A 29 4.41 5.35 -11.73
C ALA A 29 3.16 6.20 -11.38
N SER A 30 2.39 5.83 -10.34
CA SER A 30 1.24 6.60 -9.82
C SER A 30 1.62 8.05 -9.49
N SER A 31 0.71 9.00 -9.62
CA SER A 31 1.06 10.43 -9.59
C SER A 31 -0.17 11.30 -9.35
N PRO A 32 -0.02 12.49 -8.75
CA PRO A 32 -1.06 13.51 -8.72
C PRO A 32 -1.34 14.12 -10.09
N LYS A 33 -0.53 13.83 -11.12
CA LYS A 33 -0.76 14.32 -12.49
C LYS A 33 -1.67 13.42 -13.30
N TRP A 34 -1.85 12.16 -12.90
CA TRP A 34 -2.78 11.27 -13.59
C TRP A 34 -4.21 11.79 -13.45
N ARG A 35 -5.04 11.44 -14.44
CA ARG A 35 -6.49 11.62 -14.33
C ARG A 35 -7.02 10.66 -13.26
N ALA A 36 -8.14 11.03 -12.66
CA ALA A 36 -8.83 10.20 -11.70
C ALA A 36 -9.68 9.16 -12.43
N ASP A 37 -9.03 8.34 -13.26
CA ASP A 37 -9.66 7.24 -13.99
C ASP A 37 -9.86 6.10 -13.00
N TRP A 38 -11.03 6.08 -12.38
CA TRP A 38 -11.40 5.08 -11.37
C TRP A 38 -11.91 3.81 -12.02
N ILE A 39 -11.61 2.65 -11.42
CA ILE A 39 -12.31 1.41 -11.77
C ILE A 39 -13.82 1.59 -11.59
N THR A 40 -14.62 1.08 -12.54
CA THR A 40 -16.07 1.13 -12.42
C THR A 40 -16.57 0.10 -11.41
N GLU A 41 -17.70 0.36 -10.75
CA GLU A 41 -18.31 -0.63 -9.83
C GLU A 41 -18.67 -1.94 -10.56
N SER A 42 -19.05 -1.87 -11.85
CA SER A 42 -19.33 -3.04 -12.69
C SER A 42 -18.08 -3.89 -12.91
N ASP A 43 -16.96 -3.27 -13.30
CA ASP A 43 -15.70 -4.00 -13.50
C ASP A 43 -15.16 -4.58 -12.19
N LEU A 44 -15.25 -3.81 -11.11
CA LEU A 44 -14.88 -4.24 -9.77
C LEU A 44 -15.70 -5.48 -9.35
N SER A 45 -17.02 -5.43 -9.46
CA SER A 45 -17.92 -6.55 -9.17
C SER A 45 -17.58 -7.77 -10.04
N ARG A 46 -17.35 -7.56 -11.34
CA ARG A 46 -16.97 -8.62 -12.28
C ARG A 46 -15.65 -9.30 -11.88
N ILE A 47 -14.62 -8.54 -11.51
CA ILE A 47 -13.34 -9.10 -11.05
C ILE A 47 -13.54 -9.89 -9.75
N LEU A 48 -14.22 -9.31 -8.76
CA LEU A 48 -14.40 -9.93 -7.45
C LEU A 48 -15.24 -11.22 -7.52
N SER A 49 -16.30 -11.24 -8.32
CA SER A 49 -17.13 -12.44 -8.54
C SER A 49 -16.32 -13.59 -9.15
N GLN A 50 -15.36 -13.29 -10.04
CA GLN A 50 -14.51 -14.31 -10.64
C GLN A 50 -13.55 -14.97 -9.63
N LEU A 51 -13.19 -14.26 -8.56
CA LEU A 51 -12.32 -14.74 -7.48
C LEU A 51 -13.08 -15.49 -6.38
N SER A 52 -14.40 -15.26 -6.27
CA SER A 52 -15.24 -15.89 -5.26
C SER A 52 -15.14 -17.41 -5.31
N GLY A 53 -14.90 -18.03 -4.15
CA GLY A 53 -14.70 -19.47 -4.02
C GLY A 53 -13.39 -20.04 -4.60
N LYS A 54 -12.55 -19.21 -5.24
CA LYS A 54 -11.31 -19.67 -5.90
C LYS A 54 -10.03 -19.24 -5.19
N ILE A 55 -10.05 -18.10 -4.49
CA ILE A 55 -8.88 -17.61 -3.76
C ILE A 55 -8.68 -18.35 -2.44
N VAL A 56 -7.44 -18.68 -2.13
CA VAL A 56 -7.02 -19.33 -0.88
C VAL A 56 -6.78 -18.25 0.18
N PRO A 57 -7.33 -18.39 1.41
CA PRO A 57 -7.10 -17.43 2.49
C PRO A 57 -5.64 -17.41 2.95
N ALA A 58 -5.26 -16.38 3.70
CA ALA A 58 -3.97 -16.38 4.40
C ALA A 58 -3.82 -17.61 5.32
N PRO A 59 -2.60 -18.11 5.57
CA PRO A 59 -2.36 -19.32 6.37
C PRO A 59 -2.94 -19.27 7.79
N ARG A 60 -3.05 -18.06 8.37
CA ARG A 60 -3.62 -17.83 9.71
C ARG A 60 -5.16 -17.75 9.73
N GLY A 61 -5.82 -17.90 8.58
CA GLY A 61 -7.28 -17.98 8.46
C GLY A 61 -7.92 -16.91 7.57
N LYS A 62 -9.23 -17.03 7.36
CA LYS A 62 -10.01 -16.19 6.41
C LYS A 62 -10.02 -14.69 6.74
N ARG A 63 -9.81 -14.32 8.00
CA ARG A 63 -9.73 -12.92 8.44
C ARG A 63 -8.29 -12.45 8.68
N ALA A 64 -7.30 -13.32 8.52
CA ALA A 64 -5.91 -12.91 8.60
C ALA A 64 -5.48 -12.34 7.25
N VAL A 65 -4.54 -11.42 7.27
CA VAL A 65 -3.95 -10.81 6.07
C VAL A 65 -2.43 -11.00 6.08
N GLY A 66 -1.80 -10.86 4.92
CA GLY A 66 -0.35 -10.86 4.81
C GLY A 66 0.09 -10.14 3.55
N ILE A 67 1.34 -9.66 3.53
CA ILE A 67 1.91 -8.92 2.39
C ILE A 67 1.70 -9.69 1.07
N ASN A 68 1.80 -11.02 1.12
CA ASN A 68 1.65 -11.90 -0.06
C ASN A 68 0.34 -12.70 -0.08
N TYR A 69 -0.65 -12.35 0.76
CA TYR A 69 -1.91 -13.10 0.89
C TYR A 69 -3.12 -12.19 1.01
N GLY A 70 -4.11 -12.43 0.15
CA GLY A 70 -5.43 -11.81 0.23
C GLY A 70 -5.79 -10.87 -0.92
N ILE A 71 -6.98 -10.28 -0.82
CA ILE A 71 -7.48 -9.30 -1.76
C ILE A 71 -7.08 -7.92 -1.25
N HIS A 72 -6.24 -7.21 -2.01
CA HIS A 72 -5.80 -5.87 -1.61
C HIS A 72 -6.28 -4.80 -2.57
N PHE A 73 -7.02 -3.85 -2.01
CA PHE A 73 -7.36 -2.62 -2.70
C PHE A 73 -6.18 -1.65 -2.61
N THR A 74 -5.67 -1.29 -3.77
CA THR A 74 -4.46 -0.48 -3.91
C THR A 74 -4.63 0.47 -5.11
N GLY A 75 -3.55 1.04 -5.61
CA GLY A 75 -3.56 1.96 -6.73
C GLY A 75 -2.46 3.01 -6.63
N GLY A 76 -2.80 4.23 -7.02
CA GLY A 76 -2.10 5.39 -6.51
C GLY A 76 -2.42 5.61 -5.04
N GLU A 77 -3.66 5.97 -4.71
CA GLU A 77 -4.11 6.09 -3.32
C GLU A 77 -5.63 5.87 -3.20
N PRO A 78 -6.07 4.73 -2.65
CA PRO A 78 -7.50 4.40 -2.52
C PRO A 78 -8.33 5.44 -1.74
N PHE A 79 -7.75 6.06 -0.71
CA PHE A 79 -8.49 7.01 0.14
C PHE A 79 -8.82 8.34 -0.55
N LEU A 80 -8.30 8.59 -1.75
CA LEU A 80 -8.75 9.71 -2.59
C LEU A 80 -10.22 9.57 -3.04
N ASN A 81 -10.74 8.34 -3.13
CA ASN A 81 -12.16 8.07 -3.36
C ASN A 81 -12.68 7.07 -2.33
N PHE A 82 -12.84 7.55 -1.10
CA PHE A 82 -13.28 6.73 0.03
C PHE A 82 -14.61 6.02 -0.21
N LYS A 83 -15.57 6.64 -0.91
CA LYS A 83 -16.85 6.01 -1.25
C LYS A 83 -16.64 4.76 -2.10
N LEU A 84 -15.84 4.84 -3.16
CA LEU A 84 -15.52 3.69 -4.00
C LEU A 84 -14.75 2.61 -3.23
N LEU A 85 -13.80 2.99 -2.38
CA LEU A 85 -13.08 2.06 -1.52
C LEU A 85 -14.03 1.29 -0.59
N LEU A 86 -14.96 1.99 0.05
CA LEU A 86 -15.97 1.36 0.92
C LEU A 86 -16.83 0.37 0.12
N ARG A 87 -17.35 0.78 -1.04
CA ARG A 87 -18.10 -0.10 -1.95
C ARG A 87 -17.29 -1.33 -2.38
N ALA A 88 -15.98 -1.18 -2.60
CA ALA A 88 -15.09 -2.28 -2.95
C ALA A 88 -14.99 -3.31 -1.84
N VAL A 89 -14.82 -2.85 -0.60
CA VAL A 89 -14.78 -3.70 0.59
C VAL A 89 -16.11 -4.41 0.81
N GLU A 90 -17.23 -3.70 0.76
CA GLU A 90 -18.58 -4.28 0.87
C GLU A 90 -18.81 -5.36 -0.19
N THR A 91 -18.44 -5.05 -1.45
CA THR A 91 -18.62 -5.99 -2.57
C THR A 91 -17.77 -7.24 -2.37
N ALA A 92 -16.49 -7.09 -2.01
CA ALA A 92 -15.61 -8.24 -1.75
C ALA A 92 -16.12 -9.09 -0.57
N SER A 93 -16.57 -8.44 0.49
CA SER A 93 -17.16 -9.08 1.67
C SER A 93 -18.43 -9.86 1.30
N SER A 94 -19.31 -9.28 0.48
CA SER A 94 -20.55 -9.93 0.01
C SER A 94 -20.29 -11.18 -0.84
N TYR A 95 -19.17 -11.21 -1.58
CA TYR A 95 -18.73 -12.40 -2.33
C TYR A 95 -18.00 -13.43 -1.46
N GLY A 96 -17.90 -13.21 -0.15
CA GLY A 96 -17.25 -14.11 0.80
C GLY A 96 -15.74 -14.21 0.59
N LEU A 97 -15.11 -13.18 0.00
CA LEU A 97 -13.67 -13.17 -0.23
C LEU A 97 -12.92 -13.07 1.10
N PRO A 98 -11.89 -13.90 1.33
CA PRO A 98 -11.08 -13.85 2.53
C PRO A 98 -9.99 -12.78 2.43
N SER A 99 -9.41 -12.45 3.59
CA SER A 99 -8.15 -11.72 3.70
C SER A 99 -8.17 -10.37 2.98
N ILE A 100 -9.26 -9.60 3.14
CA ILE A 100 -9.45 -8.32 2.47
C ILE A 100 -8.65 -7.25 3.21
N PHE A 101 -7.77 -6.53 2.51
CA PHE A 101 -7.05 -5.38 3.07
C PHE A 101 -6.95 -4.22 2.09
N VAL A 102 -6.50 -3.07 2.59
CA VAL A 102 -6.22 -1.88 1.77
C VAL A 102 -4.79 -1.44 1.99
N GLU A 103 -4.14 -1.00 0.91
CA GLU A 103 -2.83 -0.35 0.95
C GLU A 103 -3.01 1.16 0.91
N THR A 104 -2.31 1.90 1.77
CA THR A 104 -2.42 3.36 1.80
C THR A 104 -1.12 4.05 2.17
N ASN A 105 -0.97 5.25 1.63
CA ASN A 105 0.09 6.20 1.96
C ASN A 105 -0.26 7.09 3.16
N SER A 106 -1.47 6.94 3.72
CA SER A 106 -1.95 7.63 4.94
C SER A 106 -2.10 9.15 4.83
N PHE A 107 -2.11 9.75 3.63
CA PHE A 107 -2.24 11.22 3.48
C PHE A 107 -3.51 11.78 4.16
N TRP A 108 -4.57 10.97 4.24
CA TRP A 108 -5.90 11.33 4.71
C TRP A 108 -6.01 11.35 6.25
N CYS A 109 -5.04 10.78 6.98
CA CYS A 109 -5.01 10.72 8.44
C CYS A 109 -4.61 12.06 9.07
N VAL A 110 -5.39 13.11 8.83
CA VAL A 110 -5.09 14.48 9.30
C VAL A 110 -5.36 14.68 10.80
N ASP A 111 -6.35 13.97 11.34
CA ASP A 111 -6.69 13.94 12.76
C ASP A 111 -7.22 12.55 13.18
N ASP A 112 -7.29 12.33 14.49
CA ASP A 112 -7.63 11.03 15.07
C ASP A 112 -9.10 10.65 14.88
N SER A 113 -10.01 11.62 14.86
CA SER A 113 -11.44 11.38 14.72
C SER A 113 -11.76 10.87 13.31
N LEU A 114 -11.31 11.61 12.29
CA LEU A 114 -11.49 11.23 10.89
C LEU A 114 -10.82 9.89 10.58
N ALA A 115 -9.62 9.68 11.13
CA ALA A 115 -8.90 8.42 10.97
C ALA A 115 -9.69 7.23 11.52
N ARG A 116 -10.22 7.35 12.75
CA ARG A 116 -11.02 6.30 13.40
C ARG A 116 -12.34 6.05 12.68
N GLU A 117 -13.04 7.11 12.29
CA GLU A 117 -14.33 7.02 11.58
C GLU A 117 -14.19 6.16 10.33
N LYS A 118 -13.27 6.54 9.42
CA LYS A 118 -13.07 5.83 8.15
C LYS A 118 -12.63 4.38 8.33
N LEU A 119 -11.74 4.12 9.30
CA LEU A 119 -11.23 2.76 9.54
C LEU A 119 -12.27 1.85 10.18
N LYS A 120 -13.11 2.39 11.07
CA LYS A 120 -14.25 1.64 11.63
C LYS A 120 -15.27 1.31 10.57
N GLU A 121 -15.64 2.28 9.73
CA GLU A 121 -16.57 2.08 8.61
C GLU A 121 -16.07 1.00 7.65
N LEU A 122 -14.78 1.01 7.28
CA LEU A 122 -14.18 -0.05 6.47
C LEU A 122 -14.18 -1.41 7.18
N LYS A 123 -13.87 -1.44 8.48
CA LYS A 123 -13.89 -2.68 9.27
C LYS A 123 -15.29 -3.28 9.34
N GLU A 124 -16.31 -2.45 9.56
CA GLU A 124 -17.72 -2.84 9.60
C GLU A 124 -18.19 -3.36 8.23
N ALA A 125 -17.72 -2.77 7.14
CA ALA A 125 -17.96 -3.25 5.77
C ALA A 125 -17.30 -4.62 5.46
N GLY A 126 -16.35 -5.07 6.27
CA GLY A 126 -15.69 -6.37 6.14
C GLY A 126 -14.18 -6.33 5.87
N LEU A 127 -13.55 -5.15 5.95
CA LEU A 127 -12.09 -5.03 5.83
C LEU A 127 -11.42 -5.81 6.98
N ASN A 128 -10.43 -6.64 6.65
CA ASN A 128 -9.72 -7.45 7.63
C ASN A 128 -8.42 -6.81 8.11
N GLY A 129 -7.75 -6.01 7.28
CA GLY A 129 -6.49 -5.38 7.63
C GLY A 129 -6.11 -4.17 6.78
N VAL A 130 -4.96 -3.59 7.10
CA VAL A 130 -4.42 -2.39 6.43
C VAL A 130 -2.92 -2.54 6.29
N LEU A 131 -2.39 -2.22 5.10
CA LEU A 131 -0.96 -2.06 4.86
C LEU A 131 -0.64 -0.57 4.77
N VAL A 132 0.15 -0.07 5.72
CA VAL A 132 0.63 1.31 5.76
C VAL A 132 2.04 1.37 5.19
N SER A 133 2.24 2.12 4.11
CA SER A 133 3.56 2.35 3.53
C SER A 133 4.34 3.40 4.31
N VAL A 134 5.63 3.14 4.60
CA VAL A 134 6.54 4.13 5.21
C VAL A 134 7.93 3.99 4.61
N ASN A 135 8.43 5.01 3.92
CA ASN A 135 9.78 5.00 3.38
C ASN A 135 10.30 6.42 3.06
N PRO A 136 11.61 6.58 2.77
CA PRO A 136 12.22 7.88 2.50
C PRO A 136 11.70 8.61 1.27
N PHE A 137 11.01 7.92 0.36
CA PHE A 137 10.43 8.54 -0.84
C PHE A 137 9.00 9.02 -0.62
N LEU A 138 8.24 8.32 0.22
CA LEU A 138 6.87 8.70 0.57
C LEU A 138 6.86 9.90 1.51
N ILE A 139 7.80 9.94 2.46
CA ILE A 139 7.89 11.01 3.45
C ILE A 139 8.24 12.38 2.83
N GLU A 140 8.69 12.43 1.56
CA GLU A 140 8.81 13.67 0.79
C GLU A 140 7.44 14.34 0.56
N TYR A 141 6.34 13.56 0.60
CA TYR A 141 4.99 13.99 0.23
C TYR A 141 3.99 13.95 1.38
N VAL A 142 4.09 12.97 2.28
CA VAL A 142 3.15 12.79 3.39
C VAL A 142 3.85 13.10 4.71
N PRO A 143 3.35 14.07 5.51
CA PRO A 143 3.90 14.36 6.83
C PRO A 143 3.91 13.13 7.73
N PHE A 144 5.02 12.91 8.44
CA PHE A 144 5.26 11.70 9.23
C PHE A 144 4.18 11.47 10.29
N GLU A 145 3.63 12.53 10.85
CA GLU A 145 2.60 12.46 11.88
C GLU A 145 1.32 11.81 11.37
N ARG A 146 1.01 11.93 10.08
CA ARG A 146 -0.16 11.26 9.48
C ARG A 146 0.06 9.76 9.38
N ILE A 147 1.28 9.36 9.02
CA ILE A 147 1.71 7.96 8.95
C ILE A 147 1.74 7.34 10.37
N ASP A 148 2.37 8.01 11.33
CA ASP A 148 2.44 7.58 12.74
C ASP A 148 1.03 7.44 13.35
N ARG A 149 0.12 8.40 13.06
CA ARG A 149 -1.28 8.34 13.45
C ARG A 149 -2.00 7.14 12.82
N ALA A 150 -1.86 6.94 11.51
CA ALA A 150 -2.46 5.81 10.81
C ALA A 150 -2.02 4.48 11.43
N ILE A 151 -0.73 4.31 11.67
CA ILE A 151 -0.16 3.11 12.31
C ILE A 151 -0.76 2.87 13.70
N LYS A 152 -0.85 3.91 14.55
CA LYS A 152 -1.43 3.77 15.89
C LYS A 152 -2.89 3.35 15.85
N ILE A 153 -3.71 4.06 15.08
CA ILE A 153 -5.15 3.82 15.01
C ILE A 153 -5.45 2.48 14.32
N CYS A 154 -4.73 2.14 13.24
CA CYS A 154 -4.86 0.82 12.62
C CYS A 154 -4.46 -0.30 13.57
N ARG A 155 -3.45 -0.11 14.44
CA ARG A 155 -3.08 -1.13 15.44
C ARG A 155 -4.20 -1.34 16.45
N GLU A 156 -4.85 -0.27 16.90
CA GLU A 156 -5.98 -0.36 17.82
C GLU A 156 -7.20 -1.03 17.17
N ILE A 157 -7.45 -0.77 15.89
CA ILE A 157 -8.65 -1.27 15.18
C ILE A 157 -8.44 -2.67 14.59
N PHE A 158 -7.29 -2.95 13.97
CA PHE A 158 -7.01 -4.18 13.24
C PHE A 158 -6.03 -5.13 13.95
N GLY A 159 -5.36 -4.69 15.02
CA GLY A 159 -4.44 -5.53 15.79
C GLY A 159 -3.32 -6.10 14.92
N GLU A 160 -3.18 -7.43 14.91
CA GLU A 160 -2.18 -8.16 14.13
C GLU A 160 -2.36 -8.07 12.61
N ASN A 161 -3.49 -7.57 12.13
CA ASN A 161 -3.77 -7.37 10.71
C ASN A 161 -3.30 -6.00 10.19
N LEU A 162 -2.65 -5.18 11.02
CA LEU A 162 -1.86 -4.06 10.55
C LEU A 162 -0.52 -4.57 10.03
N MET A 163 -0.19 -4.18 8.80
CA MET A 163 1.13 -4.38 8.19
C MET A 163 1.80 -3.03 7.98
N ILE A 164 3.04 -2.88 8.43
CA ILE A 164 3.86 -1.69 8.17
C ILE A 164 4.87 -2.08 7.09
N TYR A 165 4.67 -1.56 5.89
CA TYR A 165 5.53 -1.86 4.77
C TYR A 165 6.79 -1.00 4.82
N GLN A 166 7.94 -1.67 4.89
CA GLN A 166 9.27 -1.13 5.18
C GLN A 166 9.40 -0.50 6.59
N GLU A 167 8.96 -1.25 7.61
CA GLU A 167 8.92 -0.85 9.04
C GLU A 167 10.23 -0.25 9.59
N THR A 168 11.39 -0.67 9.08
CA THR A 168 12.70 -0.08 9.45
C THR A 168 12.71 1.46 9.34
N PHE A 169 12.08 2.02 8.30
CA PHE A 169 12.04 3.48 8.11
C PHE A 169 11.07 4.16 9.09
N TYR A 170 9.99 3.49 9.48
CA TYR A 170 9.12 3.99 10.54
C TYR A 170 9.92 4.18 11.84
N HIS A 171 10.75 3.20 12.22
CA HIS A 171 11.61 3.31 13.40
C HIS A 171 12.67 4.40 13.28
N GLN A 172 13.29 4.56 12.12
CA GLN A 172 14.25 5.65 11.87
C GLN A 172 13.60 7.04 11.98
N PHE A 173 12.40 7.23 11.43
CA PHE A 173 11.70 8.51 11.53
C PHE A 173 11.21 8.79 12.97
N ARG A 174 10.80 7.74 13.70
CA ARG A 174 10.49 7.82 15.14
C ARG A 174 11.71 8.25 15.95
N SER A 175 12.88 7.66 15.71
CA SER A 175 14.10 7.97 16.47
C SER A 175 14.59 9.41 16.22
N LEU A 176 14.42 9.92 15.00
CA LEU A 176 14.64 11.33 14.66
C LEU A 176 13.61 12.29 15.27
N ARG A 177 12.53 11.77 15.85
CA ARG A 177 11.35 12.57 16.25
C ARG A 177 10.85 13.43 15.10
N LEU A 178 10.85 12.87 13.88
CA LEU A 178 10.51 13.60 12.67
C LEU A 178 9.13 14.27 12.80
N ARG A 179 9.06 15.50 12.29
CA ARG A 179 7.84 16.28 12.13
C ARG A 179 7.79 16.79 10.70
N GLY A 180 6.62 16.74 10.07
CA GLY A 180 6.44 17.12 8.68
C GLY A 180 7.07 16.11 7.70
N THR A 181 7.54 16.64 6.58
CA THR A 181 8.15 15.89 5.49
C THR A 181 9.67 15.91 5.58
N LEU A 182 10.33 14.96 4.91
CA LEU A 182 11.78 14.90 4.82
C LEU A 182 12.16 14.63 3.36
N SER A 183 12.94 15.53 2.75
CA SER A 183 13.43 15.29 1.39
C SER A 183 14.40 14.11 1.35
N PHE A 184 14.46 13.40 0.22
CA PHE A 184 15.37 12.26 0.09
C PHE A 184 16.84 12.68 0.22
N SER A 185 17.21 13.86 -0.28
CA SER A 185 18.57 14.39 -0.12
C SER A 185 18.91 14.60 1.35
N ARG A 186 17.99 15.20 2.13
CA ARG A 186 18.19 15.40 3.57
C ARG A 186 18.22 14.09 4.33
N TYR A 187 17.44 13.10 3.92
CA TYR A 187 17.51 11.74 4.46
C TYR A 187 18.91 11.15 4.29
N LEU A 188 19.50 11.27 3.09
CA LEU A 188 20.86 10.80 2.82
C LEU A 188 21.93 11.55 3.61
N GLU A 189 21.76 12.86 3.86
CA GLU A 189 22.68 13.62 4.73
C GLU A 189 22.67 13.11 6.18
N ILE A 190 21.52 12.64 6.67
CA ILE A 190 21.36 12.19 8.06
C ILE A 190 21.82 10.74 8.24
N PHE A 191 21.41 9.83 7.34
CA PHE A 191 21.62 8.39 7.49
C PHE A 191 22.67 7.80 6.55
N GLY A 192 23.11 8.57 5.55
CA GLY A 192 23.95 8.06 4.47
C GLY A 192 23.28 6.96 3.65
N LEU A 193 24.06 6.35 2.75
CA LEU A 193 23.66 5.13 2.04
C LEU A 193 23.39 3.94 2.98
N PRO A 194 24.12 3.73 4.10
CA PRO A 194 23.81 2.65 5.04
C PRO A 194 22.39 2.75 5.63
N GLY A 195 21.80 3.95 5.70
CA GLY A 195 20.39 4.11 6.06
C GLY A 195 19.42 3.36 5.15
N LEU A 196 19.82 3.07 3.91
CA LEU A 196 19.02 2.37 2.91
C LEU A 196 19.26 0.85 2.91
N SER A 197 20.02 0.27 3.84
CA SER A 197 20.40 -1.15 3.79
C SER A 197 19.23 -2.14 3.69
N TYR A 198 18.04 -1.76 4.17
CA TYR A 198 16.82 -2.59 4.12
C TYR A 198 15.77 -2.04 3.15
N ILE A 199 16.14 -1.14 2.25
CA ILE A 199 15.18 -0.61 1.30
C ILE A 199 14.80 -1.67 0.26
N GLU A 200 13.51 -1.89 0.09
CA GLU A 200 13.00 -2.68 -1.03
C GLU A 200 12.85 -1.76 -2.25
N LEU A 201 13.79 -1.89 -3.19
CA LEU A 201 13.77 -1.20 -4.48
C LEU A 201 13.56 -2.22 -5.61
N LEU A 202 12.31 -2.36 -6.03
CA LEU A 202 11.98 -3.16 -7.20
C LEU A 202 12.44 -2.42 -8.47
N PRO A 203 13.25 -3.04 -9.36
CA PRO A 203 13.76 -2.42 -10.58
C PRO A 203 12.66 -2.36 -11.65
N MET A 204 11.59 -1.64 -11.33
CA MET A 204 10.41 -1.41 -12.15
C MET A 204 9.92 0.04 -11.97
N GLY A 205 9.18 0.55 -12.95
CA GLY A 205 8.59 1.87 -12.88
C GLY A 205 9.62 3.00 -12.70
N ARG A 206 9.33 3.94 -11.79
CA ARG A 206 10.20 5.11 -11.56
C ARG A 206 11.57 4.77 -11.02
N THR A 207 11.72 3.64 -10.33
CA THR A 207 13.01 3.20 -9.79
C THR A 207 14.09 3.17 -10.87
N CYS A 208 13.76 2.65 -12.06
CA CYS A 208 14.71 2.44 -13.16
C CYS A 208 15.33 3.72 -13.72
N TYR A 209 14.68 4.87 -13.58
CA TYR A 209 15.17 6.14 -14.16
C TYR A 209 15.29 7.29 -13.16
N LYS A 210 14.61 7.24 -12.00
CA LYS A 210 14.76 8.23 -10.92
C LYS A 210 15.80 7.82 -9.88
N LEU A 211 16.07 6.53 -9.73
CA LEU A 211 16.96 5.98 -8.71
C LEU A 211 18.10 5.14 -9.31
N ARG A 212 18.35 5.28 -10.62
CA ARG A 212 19.36 4.51 -11.36
C ARG A 212 20.77 4.57 -10.75
N ASP A 213 21.08 5.66 -10.04
CA ASP A 213 22.40 5.88 -9.44
C ASP A 213 22.57 5.14 -8.11
N LEU A 214 21.51 4.53 -7.58
CA LEU A 214 21.56 3.59 -6.46
C LEU A 214 21.88 2.15 -6.89
N PHE A 215 21.84 1.86 -8.20
CA PHE A 215 22.11 0.52 -8.74
C PHE A 215 23.52 0.43 -9.30
N VAL A 216 24.15 -0.74 -9.12
CA VAL A 216 25.39 -1.07 -9.82
C VAL A 216 25.11 -1.11 -11.32
N LYS A 217 25.94 -0.41 -12.08
CA LYS A 217 25.83 -0.33 -13.55
C LYS A 217 26.81 -1.31 -14.17
N TYR A 218 26.31 -2.15 -15.08
CA TYR A 218 27.13 -3.06 -15.87
C TYR A 218 27.14 -2.61 -17.33
N PRO A 219 28.30 -2.64 -18.02
CA PRO A 219 28.37 -2.44 -19.46
C PRO A 219 27.50 -3.45 -20.23
N ALA A 220 26.99 -3.05 -21.41
CA ALA A 220 26.11 -3.91 -22.22
C ALA A 220 26.71 -5.29 -22.54
N LYS A 221 28.04 -5.40 -22.67
CA LYS A 221 28.76 -6.67 -22.93
C LYS A 221 28.60 -7.77 -21.86
N TYR A 222 27.97 -7.47 -20.73
CA TYR A 222 27.71 -8.43 -19.65
C TYR A 222 26.35 -9.15 -19.77
N PHE A 223 25.52 -8.77 -20.75
CA PHE A 223 24.20 -9.36 -21.02
C PHE A 223 24.14 -9.83 -22.48
#